data_AF-A0A4R5WPL1-F1
#
_entry.id   AF-A0A4R5WPL1-F1
#
_cell.length_a   1.000
_cell.length_b   1.000
_cell.length_c   1.000
_cell.angle_alpha   90.00
_cell.angle_beta   90.00
_cell.angle_gamma   90.00
#
_symmetry.space_group_name_H-M   'P 1'
#
loop_
_entity.id
_entity.type
_entity.pdbx_description
1 polymer ?
#
loop_
_entity_poly.entity_id
_entity_poly.type
_entity_poly.pdbx_seq_one_letter_code
_entity_poly.pdbx_strand_id
1 'polypeptide(L)'
;MFLPVPTAGADVLPNGLDVTCQVIKDTTASCLIAGCPRVHGDYVVDAVHIIAYSYQVEKEFKCINGGRATYTTTFKDFGPHTIHLQACRKKDLEGDWCGPWSDYTFNAPAPAPAAPAPAPAPAPEPKPIKCTAGRVLVGDQCVAAPQPPEAQPPHDAVTMNVSTGGLAGVTVNVTNSADIAGTCTYDAVADNKLIPPTHRQLNLPAKGNASLHIDGVPTFSTYQVTLACHGTFNGKDVEFGHVQQSVSY
;
A
#
# COMPACT_ATOMS: atom_id res chain seq x y z
N MET A 1 -12.01 11.02 -2.73
CA MET A 1 -11.06 11.30 -3.83
C MET A 1 -11.11 12.79 -4.09
N PHE A 2 -10.09 13.53 -3.66
CA PHE A 2 -9.90 14.91 -4.10
C PHE A 2 -9.30 14.82 -5.50
N LEU A 3 -10.05 15.23 -6.52
CA LEU A 3 -9.50 15.44 -7.84
C LEU A 3 -8.45 16.57 -7.74
N PRO A 4 -7.25 16.43 -8.31
CA PRO A 4 -6.32 17.54 -8.40
C PRO A 4 -6.94 18.62 -9.29
N VAL A 5 -7.22 19.78 -8.69
CA VAL A 5 -7.62 20.97 -9.44
C VAL A 5 -6.45 21.35 -10.36
N PRO A 6 -6.67 21.62 -11.66
CA PRO A 6 -5.60 22.11 -12.52
C PRO A 6 -5.03 23.37 -11.89
N THR A 7 -3.73 23.33 -11.58
CA THR A 7 -3.01 24.52 -11.11
C THR A 7 -2.94 25.46 -12.31
N ALA A 8 -3.85 26.44 -12.37
CA ALA A 8 -3.67 27.58 -13.25
C ALA A 8 -2.28 28.17 -12.96
N GLY A 9 -1.44 28.30 -13.99
CA GLY A 9 -0.12 28.89 -13.86
C GLY A 9 -0.26 30.30 -13.28
N ALA A 10 0.68 30.71 -12.42
CA ALA A 10 0.68 32.06 -11.89
C ALA A 10 0.98 33.06 -13.01
N ASP A 11 0.17 34.11 -13.11
CA ASP A 11 0.39 35.18 -14.06
C ASP A 11 1.43 36.15 -13.49
N VAL A 12 2.56 36.27 -14.20
CA VAL A 12 3.64 37.21 -13.85
C VAL A 12 3.26 38.61 -14.31
N LEU A 13 3.19 39.55 -13.38
CA LEU A 13 2.81 40.94 -13.62
C LEU A 13 4.04 41.80 -13.97
N PRO A 14 3.85 42.92 -14.70
CA PRO A 14 4.94 43.83 -15.07
C PRO A 14 5.71 44.44 -13.89
N ASN A 15 5.09 44.55 -12.71
CA ASN A 15 5.76 45.00 -11.49
C ASN A 15 6.51 43.89 -10.74
N GLY A 16 6.62 42.69 -11.31
CA GLY A 16 7.38 41.56 -10.75
C GLY A 16 6.65 40.76 -9.67
N LEU A 17 5.36 41.02 -9.45
CA LEU A 17 4.48 40.16 -8.65
C LEU A 17 3.92 39.02 -9.50
N ASP A 18 3.61 37.91 -8.85
CA ASP A 18 2.91 36.78 -9.47
C ASP A 18 1.54 36.63 -8.82
N VAL A 19 0.48 36.44 -9.60
CA VAL A 19 -0.88 36.31 -9.06
C VAL A 19 -1.57 35.07 -9.60
N THR A 20 -2.29 34.38 -8.73
CA THR A 20 -3.19 33.29 -9.11
C THR A 20 -4.48 33.40 -8.33
N CYS A 21 -5.61 33.61 -9.00
CA CYS A 21 -6.92 33.63 -8.36
C CYS A 21 -7.74 32.40 -8.72
N GLN A 22 -8.51 31.90 -7.75
CA GLN A 22 -9.43 30.78 -7.94
C GLN A 22 -10.78 31.09 -7.29
N VAL A 23 -11.88 30.76 -7.96
CA VAL A 23 -13.22 30.82 -7.37
C VAL A 23 -13.31 29.78 -6.26
N ILE A 24 -13.64 30.21 -5.05
CA ILE A 24 -13.84 29.32 -3.89
C ILE A 24 -15.32 29.07 -3.60
N LYS A 25 -16.21 30.03 -3.92
CA LYS A 25 -17.66 29.88 -3.77
C LYS A 25 -18.40 31.03 -4.48
N ASP A 26 -19.41 30.73 -5.28
CA ASP A 26 -20.22 31.73 -6.01
C ASP A 26 -19.30 32.73 -6.76
N THR A 27 -19.42 34.04 -6.53
CA THR A 27 -18.51 35.07 -7.07
C THR A 27 -17.31 35.38 -6.16
N THR A 28 -17.08 34.56 -5.12
CA THR A 28 -15.96 34.71 -4.18
C THR A 28 -14.73 33.99 -4.70
N ALA A 29 -13.61 34.72 -4.79
CA ALA A 29 -12.32 34.19 -5.19
C ALA A 29 -11.26 34.35 -4.09
N SER A 30 -10.30 33.43 -4.08
CA SER A 30 -9.06 33.52 -3.32
C SER A 30 -7.90 33.72 -4.28
N CYS A 31 -7.20 34.83 -4.10
CA CYS A 31 -6.01 35.21 -4.85
C CYS A 31 -4.76 34.98 -4.01
N LEU A 32 -3.82 34.25 -4.58
CA LEU A 32 -2.49 34.01 -4.05
C LEU A 32 -1.52 34.96 -4.75
N ILE A 33 -0.83 35.80 -3.99
CA ILE A 33 0.15 36.76 -4.47
C ILE A 33 1.54 36.31 -4.05
N ALA A 34 2.46 36.27 -5.00
CA ALA A 34 3.87 35.95 -4.83
C ALA A 34 4.72 36.93 -5.67
N GLY A 35 5.99 36.62 -5.89
CA GLY A 35 6.94 37.47 -6.60
C GLY A 35 7.74 38.38 -5.65
N CYS A 36 8.97 38.70 -6.03
CA CYS A 36 9.94 39.35 -5.16
C CYS A 36 10.57 40.60 -5.80
N PRO A 37 9.76 41.58 -6.23
CA PRO A 37 10.30 42.80 -6.81
C PRO A 37 11.05 43.62 -5.77
N ARG A 38 11.95 44.47 -6.26
CA ARG A 38 12.67 45.47 -5.47
C ARG A 38 12.01 46.82 -5.66
N VAL A 39 11.90 47.58 -4.58
CA VAL A 39 11.27 48.90 -4.59
C VAL A 39 12.21 49.95 -4.03
N HIS A 40 12.09 51.17 -4.55
CA HIS A 40 12.81 52.35 -4.05
C HIS A 40 14.33 52.12 -3.89
N GLY A 41 14.96 51.58 -4.94
CA GLY A 41 16.32 51.06 -4.91
C GLY A 41 16.32 49.54 -4.89
N ASP A 42 16.96 48.93 -3.89
CA ASP A 42 17.08 47.46 -3.75
C ASP A 42 16.35 46.92 -2.51
N TYR A 43 15.34 47.65 -1.99
CA TYR A 43 14.61 47.20 -0.81
C TYR A 43 13.73 45.99 -1.12
N VAL A 44 13.80 44.99 -0.23
CA VAL A 44 12.95 43.80 -0.27
C VAL A 44 11.55 44.18 0.19
N VAL A 45 10.55 43.90 -0.64
CA VAL A 45 9.15 44.12 -0.29
C VAL A 45 8.72 43.23 0.88
N ASP A 46 7.96 43.82 1.82
CA ASP A 46 7.38 43.13 2.99
C ASP A 46 5.86 43.33 3.12
N ALA A 47 5.25 44.05 2.17
CA ALA A 47 3.81 44.26 2.09
C ALA A 47 3.34 44.25 0.62
N VAL A 48 2.08 43.91 0.43
CA VAL A 48 1.38 44.09 -0.85
C VAL A 48 0.14 44.93 -0.59
N HIS A 49 -0.01 45.99 -1.37
CA HIS A 49 -1.24 46.77 -1.43
C HIS A 49 -2.10 46.25 -2.57
N ILE A 50 -3.39 46.08 -2.29
CA ILE A 50 -4.36 45.51 -3.23
C ILE A 50 -5.58 46.42 -3.26
N ILE A 51 -5.99 46.84 -4.45
CA ILE A 51 -7.24 47.58 -4.65
C ILE A 51 -8.20 46.70 -5.44
N ALA A 52 -9.38 46.48 -4.88
CA ALA A 52 -10.53 45.91 -5.56
C ALA A 52 -11.76 46.79 -5.29
N TYR A 53 -12.53 47.13 -6.32
CA TYR A 53 -13.74 47.96 -6.22
C TYR A 53 -13.60 49.20 -5.33
N SER A 54 -12.49 49.92 -5.46
CA SER A 54 -12.18 51.16 -4.72
C SER A 54 -11.80 51.00 -3.25
N TYR A 55 -11.68 49.78 -2.73
CA TYR A 55 -11.17 49.52 -1.38
C TYR A 55 -9.73 49.03 -1.44
N GLN A 56 -8.82 49.76 -0.78
CA GLN A 56 -7.44 49.36 -0.62
C GLN A 56 -7.29 48.51 0.64
N VAL A 57 -6.67 47.35 0.49
CA VAL A 57 -6.19 46.54 1.60
C VAL A 57 -4.69 46.39 1.53
N GLU A 58 -4.08 46.28 2.70
CA GLU A 58 -2.71 45.84 2.83
C GLU A 58 -2.68 44.41 3.35
N LYS A 59 -1.79 43.60 2.76
CA LYS A 59 -1.45 42.28 3.26
C LYS A 59 0.03 42.24 3.62
N GLU A 60 0.33 41.68 4.78
CA GLU A 60 1.70 41.33 5.13
C GLU A 60 2.22 40.32 4.11
N PHE A 61 3.39 40.60 3.54
CA PHE A 61 3.95 39.82 2.44
C PHE A 61 5.45 39.71 2.61
N LYS A 62 5.96 38.67 3.25
CA LYS A 62 7.40 38.49 3.42
C LYS A 62 7.99 37.73 2.23
N CYS A 63 8.63 38.44 1.31
CA CYS A 63 9.30 37.83 0.15
C CYS A 63 10.45 36.86 0.52
N ILE A 64 10.94 36.87 1.77
CA ILE A 64 11.99 35.96 2.25
C ILE A 64 11.47 34.50 2.20
N ASN A 65 12.23 33.60 1.54
CA ASN A 65 11.92 32.17 1.39
C ASN A 65 10.62 31.83 0.65
N GLY A 66 10.23 32.64 -0.36
CA GLY A 66 9.07 32.31 -1.21
C GLY A 66 7.71 32.49 -0.54
N GLY A 67 7.64 33.41 0.44
CA GLY A 67 6.40 33.77 1.10
C GLY A 67 5.33 34.27 0.14
N ARG A 68 4.07 34.08 0.54
CA ARG A 68 2.89 34.37 -0.28
C ARG A 68 1.85 35.09 0.56
N ALA A 69 1.14 36.03 -0.04
CA ALA A 69 -0.03 36.67 0.58
C ALA A 69 -1.31 36.09 -0.03
N THR A 70 -2.34 35.92 0.81
CA THR A 70 -3.67 35.51 0.35
C THR A 70 -4.64 36.67 0.50
N TYR A 71 -5.38 36.94 -0.58
CA TYR A 71 -6.46 37.92 -0.61
C TYR A 71 -7.75 37.25 -1.08
N THR A 72 -8.76 37.26 -0.22
CA THR A 72 -10.10 36.75 -0.54
C THR A 72 -11.03 37.92 -0.77
N THR A 73 -11.77 37.89 -1.88
CA THR A 73 -12.76 38.92 -2.22
C THR A 73 -13.97 38.31 -2.91
N THR A 74 -15.12 38.95 -2.74
CA THR A 74 -16.37 38.59 -3.42
C THR A 74 -16.65 39.61 -4.50
N PHE A 75 -16.63 39.15 -5.75
CA PHE A 75 -16.93 39.98 -6.91
C PHE A 75 -18.45 40.18 -7.07
N LYS A 76 -18.85 41.28 -7.71
CA LYS A 76 -20.26 41.64 -7.86
C LYS A 76 -21.02 40.69 -8.79
N ASP A 77 -20.32 40.13 -9.77
CA ASP A 77 -20.88 39.33 -10.86
C ASP A 77 -19.81 38.37 -11.43
N PHE A 78 -20.22 37.50 -12.35
CA PHE A 78 -19.30 36.64 -13.09
C PHE A 78 -18.76 37.38 -14.31
N GLY A 79 -17.49 37.17 -14.65
CA GLY A 79 -16.83 37.89 -15.73
C GLY A 79 -15.48 38.49 -15.31
N PRO A 80 -14.90 39.35 -16.17
CA PRO A 80 -13.60 39.95 -15.94
C PRO A 80 -13.68 41.02 -14.84
N HIS A 81 -12.93 40.81 -13.76
CA HIS A 81 -12.72 41.77 -12.69
C HIS A 81 -11.23 42.09 -12.57
N THR A 82 -10.92 43.38 -12.52
CA THR A 82 -9.53 43.83 -12.34
C THR A 82 -9.27 44.08 -10.87
N ILE A 83 -8.17 43.51 -10.37
CA ILE A 83 -7.56 43.89 -9.11
C ILE A 83 -6.23 44.60 -9.41
N HIS A 84 -5.95 45.67 -8.68
CA HIS A 84 -4.70 46.40 -8.81
C HIS A 84 -3.79 45.96 -7.67
N LEU A 85 -2.54 45.60 -7.98
CA LEU A 85 -1.57 45.16 -7.00
C LEU A 85 -0.30 45.99 -7.09
N GLN A 86 0.30 46.26 -5.94
CA GLN A 86 1.56 46.96 -5.84
C GLN A 86 2.36 46.34 -4.70
N ALA A 87 3.64 46.10 -4.97
CA ALA A 87 4.57 45.62 -3.97
C ALA A 87 5.14 46.81 -3.20
N CYS A 88 5.21 46.69 -1.88
CA CYS A 88 5.60 47.77 -0.98
C CYS A 88 6.62 47.27 0.06
N ARG A 89 7.52 48.19 0.43
CA ARG A 89 8.35 48.09 1.62
C ARG A 89 7.72 49.00 2.68
N LYS A 90 7.34 48.41 3.80
CA LYS A 90 6.84 49.14 4.95
C LYS A 90 7.86 50.14 5.44
N LYS A 91 7.35 51.34 5.66
CA LYS A 91 8.06 52.43 6.33
C LYS A 91 7.07 53.00 7.32
N ASP A 92 7.55 53.45 8.47
CA ASP A 92 6.68 53.84 9.59
C ASP A 92 5.84 55.10 9.27
N LEU A 93 6.01 56.19 10.01
CA LEU A 93 5.10 57.34 10.00
C LEU A 93 5.13 58.20 8.72
N GLU A 94 5.85 57.78 7.68
CA GLU A 94 6.12 58.55 6.45
C GLU A 94 5.52 57.93 5.18
N GLY A 95 4.78 56.82 5.32
CA GLY A 95 4.15 56.10 4.21
C GLY A 95 5.08 55.11 3.51
N ASP A 96 4.50 54.02 3.02
CA ASP A 96 5.22 52.89 2.44
C ASP A 96 5.94 53.23 1.13
N TRP A 97 7.09 52.59 0.93
CA TRP A 97 7.81 52.66 -0.33
C TRP A 97 7.29 51.62 -1.29
N CYS A 98 6.45 52.05 -2.23
CA CYS A 98 5.82 51.16 -3.18
C CYS A 98 6.38 51.30 -4.60
N GLY A 99 6.43 50.18 -5.34
CA GLY A 99 6.77 50.13 -6.76
C GLY A 99 5.61 50.61 -7.65
N PRO A 100 5.56 50.34 -8.96
CA PRO A 100 4.38 50.66 -9.76
C PRO A 100 3.21 49.70 -9.47
N TRP A 101 1.98 50.20 -9.62
CA TRP A 101 0.79 49.36 -9.68
C TRP A 101 0.82 48.46 -10.92
N SER A 102 0.21 47.28 -10.84
CA SER A 102 -0.07 46.42 -11.98
C SER A 102 -1.45 45.80 -11.86
N ASP A 103 -2.07 45.59 -13.01
CA ASP A 103 -3.44 45.15 -13.12
C ASP A 103 -3.48 43.66 -13.39
N TYR A 104 -4.20 42.93 -12.54
CA TYR A 104 -4.53 41.54 -12.77
C TYR A 104 -6.01 41.42 -13.10
N THR A 105 -6.33 40.90 -14.29
CA THR A 105 -7.71 40.68 -14.70
C THR A 105 -8.09 39.23 -14.45
N PHE A 106 -8.90 39.00 -13.43
CA PHE A 106 -9.47 37.70 -13.13
C PHE A 106 -10.79 37.53 -13.88
N ASN A 107 -10.87 36.54 -14.76
CA ASN A 107 -12.14 36.19 -15.39
C ASN A 107 -12.85 35.11 -14.58
N ALA A 108 -13.79 35.53 -13.72
CA ALA A 108 -14.58 34.60 -12.92
C ALA A 108 -15.52 33.81 -13.86
N PRO A 109 -15.35 32.48 -14.02
CA PRO A 109 -16.23 31.71 -14.88
C PRO A 109 -17.65 31.74 -14.32
N ALA A 110 -18.64 31.96 -15.19
CA ALA A 110 -20.04 31.77 -14.82
C ALA A 110 -20.23 30.33 -14.31
N PRO A 111 -21.08 30.09 -13.30
CA PRO A 111 -21.43 28.75 -12.90
C PRO A 111 -21.93 28.01 -14.14
N ALA A 112 -21.42 26.81 -14.37
CA ALA A 112 -21.99 25.96 -15.41
C ALA A 112 -23.52 25.87 -15.17
N PRO A 113 -24.34 25.90 -16.24
CA PRO A 113 -25.79 25.75 -16.09
C PRO A 113 -26.08 24.58 -15.16
N ALA A 114 -26.99 24.79 -14.19
CA ALA A 114 -27.42 23.70 -13.33
C ALA A 114 -27.80 22.52 -14.23
N ALA A 115 -27.16 21.36 -14.00
CA ALA A 115 -27.51 20.15 -14.72
C ALA A 115 -29.04 19.97 -14.63
N PRO A 116 -29.70 19.48 -15.70
CA PRO A 116 -31.13 19.20 -15.67
C PRO A 116 -31.50 18.47 -14.37
N ALA A 117 -32.61 18.86 -13.75
CA ALA A 117 -33.06 18.24 -12.51
C ALA A 117 -32.96 16.71 -12.64
N PRO A 118 -32.28 16.01 -11.70
CA PRO A 118 -32.20 14.57 -11.75
C PRO A 118 -33.62 13.99 -11.83
N ALA A 119 -33.83 13.00 -12.70
CA ALA A 119 -35.02 12.17 -12.64
C ALA A 119 -35.25 11.72 -11.17
N PRO A 120 -36.51 11.50 -10.72
CA PRO A 120 -36.79 11.07 -9.36
C PRO A 120 -35.80 9.97 -8.96
N ALA A 121 -35.08 10.22 -7.86
CA ALA A 121 -34.06 9.31 -7.40
C ALA A 121 -34.68 7.91 -7.31
N PRO A 122 -34.04 6.86 -7.86
CA PRO A 122 -34.37 5.50 -7.49
C PRO A 122 -34.42 5.43 -5.96
N ALA A 123 -35.38 4.69 -5.41
CA ALA A 123 -35.48 4.47 -3.97
C ALA A 123 -34.07 4.19 -3.42
N PRO A 124 -33.69 4.77 -2.26
CA PRO A 124 -32.34 4.64 -1.73
C PRO A 124 -31.96 3.16 -1.76
N GLU A 125 -30.91 2.85 -2.52
CA GLU A 125 -30.37 1.50 -2.51
C GLU A 125 -30.12 1.13 -1.04
N PRO A 126 -30.57 -0.06 -0.60
CA PRO A 126 -30.38 -0.49 0.77
C PRO A 126 -28.91 -0.31 1.12
N LYS A 127 -28.66 0.48 2.17
CA LYS A 127 -27.30 0.74 2.66
C LYS A 127 -26.60 -0.62 2.78
N PRO A 128 -25.36 -0.78 2.28
CA PRO A 128 -24.65 -2.04 2.38
C PRO A 128 -24.65 -2.49 3.84
N ILE A 129 -25.31 -3.63 4.09
CA ILE A 129 -25.35 -4.21 5.43
C ILE A 129 -23.93 -4.63 5.76
N LYS A 130 -23.26 -3.86 6.62
CA LYS A 130 -21.96 -4.22 7.16
C LYS A 130 -22.18 -5.14 8.35
N CYS A 131 -21.83 -6.41 8.18
CA CYS A 131 -21.84 -7.36 9.28
C CYS A 131 -20.72 -7.05 10.29
N THR A 132 -20.99 -7.28 11.57
CA THR A 132 -19.97 -7.21 12.63
C THR A 132 -18.91 -8.29 12.43
N ALA A 133 -17.74 -8.11 13.05
CA ALA A 133 -16.61 -9.03 12.91
C ALA A 133 -17.02 -10.50 13.16
N GLY A 134 -16.60 -11.40 12.25
CA GLY A 134 -16.94 -12.83 12.31
C GLY A 134 -18.25 -13.23 11.61
N ARG A 135 -18.92 -12.31 10.90
CA ARG A 135 -20.16 -12.57 10.16
C ARG A 135 -20.06 -12.15 8.69
N VAL A 136 -20.78 -12.86 7.81
CA VAL A 136 -20.86 -12.59 6.37
C VAL A 136 -22.31 -12.32 5.97
N LEU A 137 -22.50 -11.53 4.92
CA LEU A 137 -23.81 -11.21 4.39
C LEU A 137 -24.28 -12.32 3.43
N VAL A 138 -25.43 -12.94 3.74
CA VAL A 138 -26.10 -13.91 2.86
C VAL A 138 -27.53 -13.43 2.66
N GLY A 139 -27.84 -13.00 1.44
CA GLY A 139 -29.04 -12.19 1.18
C GLY A 139 -28.99 -10.90 2.00
N ASP A 140 -30.05 -10.64 2.78
CA ASP A 140 -30.15 -9.47 3.66
C ASP A 140 -29.81 -9.79 5.14
N GLN A 141 -29.21 -10.94 5.43
CA GLN A 141 -28.90 -11.37 6.80
C GLN A 141 -27.41 -11.56 7.06
N CYS A 142 -26.95 -11.08 8.22
CA CYS A 142 -25.60 -11.35 8.72
C CYS A 142 -25.54 -12.71 9.41
N VAL A 143 -25.08 -13.72 8.70
CA VAL A 143 -24.86 -15.07 9.22
C VAL A 143 -23.43 -15.22 9.75
N ALA A 144 -23.18 -16.21 10.60
CA ALA A 144 -21.82 -16.52 11.02
C ALA A 144 -20.96 -16.79 9.78
N ALA A 145 -19.74 -16.24 9.74
CA ALA A 145 -18.79 -16.61 8.70
C ALA A 145 -18.61 -18.13 8.72
N PRO A 146 -18.62 -18.80 7.55
CA PRO A 146 -18.22 -20.20 7.49
C PRO A 146 -16.90 -20.34 8.22
N GLN A 147 -16.83 -21.26 9.18
CA GLN A 147 -15.55 -21.58 9.80
C GLN A 147 -14.62 -22.05 8.68
N PRO A 148 -13.34 -21.62 8.68
CA PRO A 148 -12.36 -22.16 7.76
C PRO A 148 -12.49 -23.68 7.76
N PRO A 149 -12.50 -24.33 6.59
CA PRO A 149 -12.47 -25.78 6.54
C PRO A 149 -11.39 -26.27 7.49
N GLU A 150 -11.74 -27.21 8.37
CA GLU A 150 -10.75 -27.82 9.26
C GLU A 150 -9.56 -28.22 8.40
N ALA A 151 -8.38 -27.74 8.78
CA ALA A 151 -7.17 -28.05 8.05
C ALA A 151 -7.11 -29.58 7.85
N GLN A 152 -6.98 -30.01 6.61
CA GLN A 152 -6.89 -31.44 6.33
C GLN A 152 -5.54 -31.96 6.85
N PRO A 153 -5.48 -33.19 7.37
CA PRO A 153 -4.22 -33.77 7.77
C PRO A 153 -3.28 -33.77 6.55
N PRO A 154 -2.00 -33.40 6.74
CA PRO A 154 -1.02 -33.50 5.67
C PRO A 154 -0.94 -34.96 5.20
N HIS A 155 -0.84 -35.17 3.88
CA HIS A 155 -0.61 -36.45 3.23
C HIS A 155 0.58 -36.30 2.27
N ASP A 156 1.30 -37.39 2.02
CA ASP A 156 2.41 -37.46 1.07
C ASP A 156 3.46 -36.33 1.23
N ALA A 157 3.65 -35.85 2.46
CA ALA A 157 4.49 -34.70 2.76
C ALA A 157 5.97 -35.08 3.00
N VAL A 158 6.33 -36.33 2.74
CA VAL A 158 7.66 -36.86 3.01
C VAL A 158 8.31 -37.33 1.73
N THR A 159 9.55 -36.92 1.51
CA THR A 159 10.41 -37.44 0.43
C THR A 159 11.61 -38.15 1.03
N MET A 160 12.01 -39.26 0.42
CA MET A 160 13.17 -40.05 0.83
C MET A 160 14.17 -40.13 -0.32
N ASN A 161 15.43 -39.81 -0.03
CA ASN A 161 16.55 -40.01 -0.93
C ASN A 161 17.56 -40.94 -0.27
N VAL A 162 17.95 -42.00 -0.97
CA VAL A 162 18.94 -42.94 -0.44
C VAL A 162 20.22 -42.88 -1.26
N SER A 163 21.34 -42.75 -0.55
CA SER A 163 22.67 -42.57 -1.12
C SER A 163 23.64 -43.61 -0.56
N THR A 164 24.50 -44.16 -1.42
CA THR A 164 25.53 -45.13 -1.01
C THR A 164 26.85 -44.42 -0.71
N GLY A 165 27.46 -44.76 0.43
CA GLY A 165 28.80 -44.31 0.80
C GLY A 165 29.91 -45.27 0.36
N GLY A 166 29.62 -46.25 -0.51
CA GLY A 166 30.51 -47.38 -0.79
C GLY A 166 30.53 -48.38 0.37
N LEU A 167 31.72 -48.90 0.73
CA LEU A 167 31.90 -49.87 1.83
C LEU A 167 31.51 -49.32 3.22
N ALA A 168 31.23 -48.03 3.33
CA ALA A 168 30.87 -47.35 4.58
C ALA A 168 29.38 -47.46 4.95
N GLY A 169 28.53 -48.03 4.09
CA GLY A 169 27.09 -48.17 4.36
C GLY A 169 26.20 -47.23 3.56
N VAL A 170 24.94 -47.12 3.99
CA VAL A 170 23.87 -46.40 3.28
C VAL A 170 23.39 -45.21 4.11
N THR A 171 23.24 -44.06 3.47
CA THR A 171 22.68 -42.85 4.09
C THR A 171 21.31 -42.56 3.48
N VAL A 172 20.29 -42.56 4.33
CA VAL A 172 18.90 -42.26 4.01
C VAL A 172 18.61 -40.83 4.47
N ASN A 173 18.32 -39.94 3.52
CA ASN A 173 17.92 -38.57 3.79
C ASN A 173 16.42 -38.43 3.62
N VAL A 174 15.75 -37.98 4.67
CA VAL A 174 14.31 -37.80 4.71
C VAL A 174 14.00 -36.32 4.87
N THR A 175 13.11 -35.79 4.04
CA THR A 175 12.65 -34.39 4.10
C THR A 175 11.15 -34.34 4.31
N ASN A 176 10.71 -33.48 5.22
CA ASN A 176 9.32 -33.22 5.56
C ASN A 176 8.89 -31.85 5.03
N SER A 177 7.82 -31.81 4.25
CA SER A 177 7.16 -30.57 3.84
C SER A 177 5.95 -30.22 4.73
N ALA A 178 5.51 -31.13 5.61
CA ALA A 178 4.39 -30.90 6.52
C ALA A 178 4.73 -29.93 7.65
N ASP A 179 3.70 -29.23 8.12
CA ASP A 179 3.74 -28.34 9.29
C ASP A 179 3.75 -29.09 10.64
N ILE A 180 3.67 -30.42 10.62
CA ILE A 180 3.77 -31.27 11.82
C ILE A 180 5.10 -31.99 11.88
N ALA A 181 5.64 -32.13 13.09
CA ALA A 181 6.75 -33.02 13.37
C ALA A 181 6.22 -34.43 13.66
N GLY A 182 7.05 -35.44 13.49
CA GLY A 182 6.66 -36.82 13.76
C GLY A 182 7.82 -37.79 13.83
N THR A 183 7.47 -39.06 13.97
CA THR A 183 8.43 -40.17 13.97
C THR A 183 8.22 -40.99 12.72
N CYS A 184 9.31 -41.22 11.99
CA CYS A 184 9.33 -42.05 10.81
C CYS A 184 9.95 -43.40 11.12
N THR A 185 9.32 -44.44 10.59
CA THR A 185 9.81 -45.81 10.63
C THR A 185 10.33 -46.16 9.25
N TYR A 186 11.59 -46.56 9.20
CA TYR A 186 12.29 -47.04 8.02
C TYR A 186 12.43 -48.56 8.09
N ASP A 187 11.85 -49.24 7.12
CA ASP A 187 11.94 -50.69 6.94
C ASP A 187 12.62 -50.98 5.60
N ALA A 188 13.65 -51.83 5.62
CA ALA A 188 14.31 -52.31 4.41
C ALA A 188 14.43 -53.83 4.42
N VAL A 189 13.96 -54.47 3.34
CA VAL A 189 13.97 -55.91 3.16
C VAL A 189 14.69 -56.24 1.86
N ALA A 190 15.73 -57.07 1.91
CA ALA A 190 16.41 -57.52 0.70
C ALA A 190 15.56 -58.53 -0.07
N ASP A 191 15.50 -58.40 -1.40
CA ASP A 191 14.72 -59.31 -2.27
C ASP A 191 15.20 -60.76 -2.17
N ASN A 192 16.50 -60.97 -1.95
CA ASN A 192 17.12 -62.29 -1.82
C ASN A 192 16.80 -63.00 -0.49
N LYS A 193 16.15 -62.32 0.47
CA LYS A 193 15.76 -62.82 1.81
C LYS A 193 16.88 -63.47 2.64
N LEU A 194 18.15 -63.36 2.20
CA LEU A 194 19.33 -63.86 2.89
C LEU A 194 19.90 -62.83 3.88
N ILE A 195 19.52 -61.56 3.70
CA ILE A 195 19.95 -60.45 4.52
C ILE A 195 18.81 -60.14 5.52
N PRO A 196 19.09 -60.09 6.83
CA PRO A 196 18.10 -59.73 7.83
C PRO A 196 17.43 -58.38 7.52
N PRO A 197 16.11 -58.23 7.76
CA PRO A 197 15.43 -56.97 7.56
C PRO A 197 15.99 -55.90 8.50
N THR A 198 16.08 -54.67 7.99
CA THR A 198 16.50 -53.51 8.78
C THR A 198 15.29 -52.70 9.17
N HIS A 199 15.13 -52.48 10.48
CA HIS A 199 14.11 -51.60 11.04
C HIS A 199 14.79 -50.48 11.83
N ARG A 200 14.47 -49.22 11.52
CA ARG A 200 15.04 -48.04 12.17
C ARG A 200 13.96 -46.98 12.35
N GLN A 201 14.14 -46.14 13.36
CA GLN A 201 13.27 -45.00 13.61
C GLN A 201 14.10 -43.72 13.63
N LEU A 202 13.49 -42.64 13.15
CA LEU A 202 14.05 -41.30 13.21
C LEU A 202 12.96 -40.29 13.54
N ASN A 203 13.33 -39.25 14.29
CA ASN A 203 12.44 -38.12 14.53
C ASN A 203 12.65 -37.10 13.41
N LEU A 204 11.55 -36.70 12.78
CA LEU A 204 11.55 -35.78 11.65
C LEU A 204 10.84 -34.48 12.06
N PRO A 205 11.56 -33.35 12.14
CA PRO A 205 10.95 -32.07 12.52
C PRO A 205 9.96 -31.57 11.46
N ALA A 206 9.04 -30.70 11.88
CA ALA A 206 8.15 -29.98 10.97
C ALA A 206 8.98 -29.16 9.98
N LYS A 207 8.62 -29.20 8.68
CA LYS A 207 9.33 -28.49 7.61
C LYS A 207 10.86 -28.64 7.61
N GLY A 208 11.34 -29.80 8.05
CA GLY A 208 12.77 -30.05 8.20
C GLY A 208 13.22 -31.36 7.58
N ASN A 209 14.45 -31.74 7.88
CA ASN A 209 15.05 -32.96 7.38
C ASN A 209 15.72 -33.75 8.52
N ALA A 210 15.94 -35.02 8.27
CA ALA A 210 16.71 -35.89 9.13
C ALA A 210 17.38 -36.97 8.28
N SER A 211 18.54 -37.43 8.76
CA SER A 211 19.35 -38.43 8.07
C SER A 211 19.57 -39.63 8.97
N LEU A 212 19.47 -40.82 8.40
CA LEU A 212 19.76 -42.09 9.04
C LEU A 212 20.95 -42.72 8.32
N HIS A 213 21.97 -43.10 9.07
CA HIS A 213 23.08 -43.89 8.55
C HIS A 213 22.90 -45.36 8.95
N ILE A 214 23.11 -46.26 7.99
CA ILE A 214 22.97 -47.69 8.16
C ILE A 214 24.28 -48.36 7.77
N ASP A 215 25.00 -48.84 8.77
CA ASP A 215 26.26 -49.54 8.59
C ASP A 215 26.05 -50.98 8.12
N GLY A 216 27.04 -51.53 7.40
CA GLY A 216 27.13 -52.97 7.11
C GLY A 216 26.08 -53.50 6.14
N VAL A 217 25.38 -52.63 5.39
CA VAL A 217 24.44 -53.04 4.35
C VAL A 217 25.22 -53.60 3.15
N PRO A 218 24.99 -54.87 2.75
CA PRO A 218 25.64 -55.43 1.58
C PRO A 218 25.29 -54.65 0.31
N THR A 219 26.32 -54.24 -0.43
CA THR A 219 26.21 -53.72 -1.80
C THR A 219 25.99 -54.89 -2.79
N PHE A 220 25.50 -54.61 -3.99
CA PHE A 220 25.02 -55.55 -5.02
C PHE A 220 23.71 -56.30 -4.69
N SER A 221 22.81 -55.68 -3.95
CA SER A 221 21.48 -56.24 -3.62
C SER A 221 20.38 -55.20 -3.79
N THR A 222 19.21 -55.67 -4.19
CA THR A 222 18.00 -54.84 -4.25
C THR A 222 17.21 -54.97 -2.96
N TYR A 223 16.79 -53.82 -2.43
CA TYR A 223 16.03 -53.70 -1.20
C TYR A 223 14.68 -53.05 -1.50
N GLN A 224 13.61 -53.65 -0.97
CA GLN A 224 12.33 -52.97 -0.84
C GLN A 224 12.37 -52.12 0.42
N VAL A 225 12.35 -50.81 0.22
CA VAL A 225 12.42 -49.82 1.28
C VAL A 225 11.05 -49.19 1.45
N THR A 226 10.56 -49.19 2.68
CA THR A 226 9.33 -48.51 3.09
C THR A 226 9.66 -47.52 4.20
N LEU A 227 9.22 -46.28 4.04
CA LEU A 227 9.29 -45.23 5.05
C LEU A 227 7.87 -44.77 5.36
N ALA A 228 7.42 -44.94 6.60
CA ALA A 228 6.11 -44.46 7.06
C ALA A 228 6.29 -43.48 8.22
N CYS A 229 5.69 -42.29 8.13
CA CYS A 229 5.85 -41.20 9.08
C CYS A 229 4.52 -40.84 9.74
N HIS A 230 4.49 -40.90 11.07
CA HIS A 230 3.33 -40.59 11.89
C HIS A 230 3.58 -39.38 12.78
N GLY A 231 2.56 -38.55 12.95
CA GLY A 231 2.61 -37.36 13.79
C GLY A 231 1.24 -36.96 14.32
N THR A 232 1.24 -36.10 15.32
CA THR A 232 -0.01 -35.62 15.93
C THR A 232 -0.56 -34.43 15.16
N PHE A 233 -1.75 -34.58 14.57
CA PHE A 233 -2.50 -33.51 13.93
C PHE A 233 -3.88 -33.37 14.59
N ASN A 234 -4.19 -32.18 15.13
CA ASN A 234 -5.42 -31.92 15.88
C ASN A 234 -5.72 -32.96 16.99
N GLY A 235 -4.67 -33.40 17.70
CA GLY A 235 -4.77 -34.36 18.81
C GLY A 235 -4.98 -35.83 18.39
N LYS A 236 -4.97 -36.12 17.08
CA LYS A 236 -5.02 -37.48 16.54
C LYS A 236 -3.69 -37.85 15.92
N ASP A 237 -3.31 -39.11 16.05
CA ASP A 237 -2.19 -39.68 15.29
C ASP A 237 -2.60 -39.84 13.82
N VAL A 238 -1.80 -39.32 12.90
CA VAL A 238 -2.02 -39.41 11.46
C VAL A 238 -0.72 -39.80 10.74
N GLU A 239 -0.84 -40.64 9.72
CA GLU A 239 0.23 -40.87 8.76
C GLU A 239 0.29 -39.66 7.81
N PHE A 240 1.40 -38.92 7.82
CA PHE A 240 1.56 -37.73 6.98
C PHE A 240 2.51 -37.94 5.80
N GLY A 241 3.15 -39.10 5.72
CA GLY A 241 3.99 -39.46 4.60
C GLY A 241 4.30 -40.95 4.57
N HIS A 242 4.18 -41.52 3.38
CA HIS A 242 4.53 -42.89 3.09
C HIS A 242 5.35 -42.92 1.79
N VAL A 243 6.53 -43.53 1.83
CA VAL A 243 7.37 -43.70 0.65
C VAL A 243 7.78 -45.15 0.54
N GLN A 244 7.45 -45.78 -0.58
CA GLN A 244 7.89 -47.13 -0.90
C GLN A 244 8.69 -47.10 -2.21
N GLN A 245 9.91 -47.64 -2.18
CA GLN A 245 10.75 -47.73 -3.37
C GLN A 245 11.69 -48.92 -3.34
N SER A 246 11.96 -49.48 -4.51
CA SER A 246 13.02 -50.47 -4.69
C SER A 246 14.34 -49.74 -4.94
N VAL A 247 15.35 -50.03 -4.14
CA VAL A 247 16.68 -49.42 -4.29
C VAL A 247 17.73 -50.51 -4.40
N SER A 248 18.59 -50.38 -5.41
CA SER A 248 19.74 -51.27 -5.60
C SER A 248 21.00 -50.55 -5.16
N TYR A 249 21.73 -51.16 -4.24
CA TYR A 249 23.06 -50.78 -3.83
C TYR A 249 24.06 -51.83 -4.30
#